data_AF-A0A2H0V7U9-F1
#
_entry.id   AF-A0A2H0V7U9-F1
#
_cell.length_a   1.000
_cell.length_b   1.000
_cell.length_c   1.000
_cell.angle_alpha   90.00
_cell.angle_beta   90.00
_cell.angle_gamma   90.00
#
_symmetry.space_group_name_H-M   'P 1'
#
loop_
_entity.id
_entity.type
_entity.pdbx_description
1 polymer ?
#
loop_
_entity_poly.entity_id
_entity_poly.type
_entity_poly.pdbx_seq_one_letter_code
_entity_poly.pdbx_strand_id
1 'polypeptide(L)'
;MGRAEQMDNRLGAMAFYNPNGFVPAFNHAKAFAGDGGHVGTMLDVVDARLATEPSMAPWQQYYTTMSAEYVGISRSGEAIVIVAHGIGPMATLDGVLKAYSFQFKDKSRNRHGGRITKNEFLRLESGYYGDVTIIPLAEIWARRPYQFSGHPITRVELGNEPLWQARLGPRWKELCRKQEAMADKWSMNEGKEPYFLPCVISMDCTTNCSYASSRMFIHHLSQAPDTAIGHLLSTGSLGVNHHQYWGQDYENDMEFRSSLTLDVNCHDWCDGTRMIGVRAEQVEDIHPGLPDHNDLVKRHLKKLLIQNPGGTTNTRIGFHHLIQVGDRLFSDYPKKGDSMDSHEPKFLVTSAMELPGGPKILTTEITGYYGLFTYPVSEVRRMAPPDANAYMIDNPNFELVDEGSPKNHTAEVTFFRVEIDTSMRVMKRAEVYRDFDLMMALVD
;
A
#
# COMPACT_ATOMS: atom_id res chain seq x y z
N MET A 1 4.41 28.70 -16.16
CA MET A 1 5.78 28.19 -16.43
C MET A 1 6.77 28.80 -15.44
N GLY A 2 6.57 28.61 -14.14
CA GLY A 2 7.44 29.25 -13.15
C GLY A 2 7.19 28.72 -11.75
N ARG A 3 8.29 28.44 -11.04
CA ARG A 3 8.47 27.81 -9.71
C ARG A 3 8.58 26.28 -9.61
N ALA A 4 7.99 25.48 -10.50
CA ALA A 4 8.22 24.03 -10.49
C ALA A 4 9.58 23.60 -11.09
N GLU A 5 10.16 24.41 -11.98
CA GLU A 5 11.46 24.13 -12.65
C GLU A 5 12.69 24.36 -11.76
N GLN A 6 12.53 24.87 -10.52
CA GLN A 6 13.65 25.16 -9.61
C GLN A 6 13.68 24.26 -8.37
N MET A 7 12.98 23.11 -8.40
CA MET A 7 13.20 22.06 -7.41
C MET A 7 14.31 21.12 -7.88
N ASP A 8 15.28 20.95 -7.00
CA ASP A 8 16.56 20.27 -7.16
C ASP A 8 16.55 19.13 -8.19
N ASN A 9 17.35 19.28 -9.24
CA ASN A 9 17.61 18.28 -10.29
C ASN A 9 18.33 17.01 -9.79
N ARG A 10 18.27 16.71 -8.48
CA ARG A 10 19.02 15.61 -7.84
C ARG A 10 18.24 14.31 -7.70
N LEU A 11 16.90 14.36 -7.65
CA LEU A 11 16.11 13.15 -7.48
C LEU A 11 15.87 12.46 -8.82
N GLY A 12 16.52 11.29 -9.02
CA GLY A 12 16.35 10.46 -10.21
C GLY A 12 15.01 9.71 -10.25
N ALA A 13 14.47 9.33 -9.10
CA ALA A 13 13.14 8.73 -8.96
C ALA A 13 12.48 9.07 -7.61
N MET A 14 11.15 9.16 -7.58
CA MET A 14 10.39 9.40 -6.37
C MET A 14 9.05 8.66 -6.35
N ALA A 15 8.66 8.19 -5.16
CA ALA A 15 7.39 7.55 -4.93
C ALA A 15 6.27 8.55 -4.61
N PHE A 16 5.09 8.30 -5.17
CA PHE A 16 3.89 9.12 -5.04
C PHE A 16 2.74 8.26 -4.53
N TYR A 17 2.54 8.30 -3.22
CA TYR A 17 1.34 7.76 -2.60
C TYR A 17 0.14 8.69 -2.85
N ASN A 18 -1.05 8.13 -3.09
CA ASN A 18 -2.29 8.89 -3.04
C ASN A 18 -3.41 8.09 -2.37
N PRO A 19 -4.10 8.66 -1.35
CA PRO A 19 -5.19 7.95 -0.69
C PRO A 19 -6.40 7.73 -1.60
N ASN A 20 -6.56 8.54 -2.66
CA ASN A 20 -7.67 8.41 -3.62
C ASN A 20 -7.34 7.47 -4.80
N GLY A 21 -6.33 6.62 -4.64
CA GLY A 21 -6.02 5.51 -5.55
C GLY A 21 -5.17 5.90 -6.77
N PHE A 22 -5.29 5.07 -7.81
CA PHE A 22 -4.34 5.00 -8.93
C PHE A 22 -4.22 6.28 -9.75
N VAL A 23 -5.34 6.86 -10.19
CA VAL A 23 -5.33 7.99 -11.14
C VAL A 23 -4.54 9.20 -10.63
N PRO A 24 -4.80 9.74 -9.42
CA PRO A 24 -4.03 10.87 -8.92
C PRO A 24 -2.57 10.50 -8.63
N ALA A 25 -2.29 9.28 -8.14
CA ALA A 25 -0.91 8.81 -7.96
C ALA A 25 -0.13 8.74 -9.28
N PHE A 26 -0.75 8.22 -10.35
CA PHE A 26 -0.18 8.17 -11.69
C PHE A 26 0.10 9.57 -12.23
N ASN A 27 -0.85 10.49 -12.08
CA ASN A 27 -0.69 11.86 -12.57
C ASN A 27 0.47 12.58 -11.88
N HIS A 28 0.63 12.39 -10.56
CA HIS A 28 1.77 12.95 -9.84
C HIS A 28 3.10 12.32 -10.27
N ALA A 29 3.15 11.00 -10.38
CA ALA A 29 4.33 10.29 -10.87
C ALA A 29 4.74 10.76 -12.28
N LYS A 30 3.76 10.91 -13.17
CA LYS A 30 3.98 11.40 -14.54
C LYS A 30 4.43 12.87 -14.56
N ALA A 31 3.80 13.73 -13.75
CA ALA A 31 4.19 15.14 -13.65
C ALA A 31 5.63 15.29 -13.13
N PHE A 32 6.03 14.44 -12.19
CA PHE A 32 7.41 14.41 -11.71
C PHE A 32 8.38 13.88 -12.76
N ALA A 33 8.05 12.78 -13.43
CA ALA A 33 8.88 12.16 -14.46
C ALA A 33 9.23 13.15 -15.59
N GLY A 34 8.28 14.02 -15.95
CA GLY A 34 8.50 15.07 -16.95
C GLY A 34 8.73 14.53 -18.36
N ASP A 35 9.21 15.39 -19.25
CA ASP A 35 9.51 15.03 -20.64
C ASP A 35 10.80 14.19 -20.70
N GLY A 36 10.69 12.97 -21.23
CA GLY A 36 11.81 12.01 -21.32
C GLY A 36 11.90 11.01 -20.17
N GLY A 37 11.14 11.22 -19.08
CA GLY A 37 10.98 10.24 -18.01
C GLY A 37 9.82 9.27 -18.25
N HIS A 38 9.59 8.38 -17.27
CA HIS A 38 8.48 7.42 -17.28
C HIS A 38 7.88 7.20 -15.89
N VAL A 39 6.69 6.58 -15.86
CA VAL A 39 6.12 6.05 -14.62
C VAL A 39 6.70 4.67 -14.39
N GLY A 40 7.26 4.44 -13.20
CA GLY A 40 8.11 3.30 -12.89
C GLY A 40 7.46 1.93 -13.07
N THR A 41 8.30 0.98 -13.45
CA THR A 41 8.03 -0.44 -13.70
C THR A 41 8.62 -1.29 -12.57
N MET A 42 8.37 -2.61 -12.59
CA MET A 42 9.02 -3.54 -11.68
C MET A 42 10.54 -3.55 -11.85
N LEU A 43 11.03 -3.29 -13.07
CA LEU A 43 12.47 -3.25 -13.35
C LEU A 43 13.13 -2.09 -12.60
N ASP A 44 12.50 -0.91 -12.59
CA ASP A 44 12.97 0.26 -11.83
C ASP A 44 13.05 -0.03 -10.33
N VAL A 45 12.07 -0.76 -9.78
CA VAL A 45 12.07 -1.17 -8.36
C VAL A 45 13.18 -2.18 -8.07
N VAL A 46 13.39 -3.15 -8.96
CA VAL A 46 14.45 -4.16 -8.85
C VAL A 46 15.81 -3.49 -8.86
N ASP A 47 16.04 -2.54 -9.78
CA ASP A 47 17.29 -1.80 -9.89
C ASP A 47 17.55 -0.95 -8.63
N ALA A 48 16.56 -0.21 -8.16
CA ALA A 48 16.66 0.58 -6.93
C ALA A 48 16.97 -0.29 -5.71
N ARG A 49 16.31 -1.44 -5.57
CA ARG A 49 16.56 -2.40 -4.48
C ARG A 49 17.99 -2.95 -4.56
N LEU A 50 18.46 -3.28 -5.76
CA LEU A 50 19.82 -3.78 -5.94
C LEU A 50 20.88 -2.72 -5.60
N ALA A 51 20.61 -1.45 -5.85
CA ALA A 51 21.51 -0.34 -5.56
C ALA A 51 21.49 0.18 -4.11
N THR A 52 20.44 -0.13 -3.32
CA THR A 52 20.24 0.46 -1.98
C THR A 52 20.30 -0.53 -0.82
N GLU A 53 20.49 -0.01 0.39
CA GLU A 53 20.48 -0.81 1.63
C GLU A 53 19.05 -1.16 2.09
N PRO A 54 18.85 -2.26 2.84
CA PRO A 54 17.52 -2.74 3.22
C PRO A 54 16.70 -1.77 4.06
N SER A 55 17.35 -0.84 4.77
CA SER A 55 16.68 0.21 5.55
C SER A 55 16.13 1.36 4.70
N MET A 56 16.44 1.39 3.40
CA MET A 56 16.04 2.47 2.50
C MET A 56 14.66 2.24 1.88
N ALA A 57 14.07 3.31 1.35
CA ALA A 57 12.71 3.32 0.83
C ALA A 57 12.39 2.25 -0.24
N PRO A 58 13.30 1.90 -1.18
CA PRO A 58 13.04 0.82 -2.15
C PRO A 58 12.69 -0.53 -1.50
N TRP A 59 13.20 -0.77 -0.29
CA TRP A 59 12.92 -1.97 0.51
C TRP A 59 11.79 -1.77 1.51
N GLN A 60 11.67 -0.58 2.10
CA GLN A 60 10.73 -0.31 3.19
C GLN A 60 9.31 0.06 2.74
N GLN A 61 9.07 0.23 1.44
CA GLN A 61 7.75 0.62 0.90
C GLN A 61 7.23 -0.38 -0.13
N TYR A 62 5.90 -0.41 -0.27
CA TYR A 62 5.22 -1.07 -1.38
C TYR A 62 5.11 -0.13 -2.59
N TYR A 63 5.06 -0.70 -3.80
CA TYR A 63 4.92 0.01 -5.06
C TYR A 63 3.91 -0.66 -5.97
N THR A 64 3.08 0.15 -6.61
CA THR A 64 2.31 -0.23 -7.80
C THR A 64 3.10 0.22 -9.02
N THR A 65 3.27 -0.69 -9.97
CA THR A 65 4.17 -0.49 -11.11
C THR A 65 3.41 -0.49 -12.43
N MET A 66 4.02 0.08 -13.46
CA MET A 66 3.57 -0.02 -14.85
C MET A 66 4.03 -1.31 -15.54
N SER A 67 4.46 -2.32 -14.77
CA SER A 67 4.56 -3.69 -15.27
C SER A 67 3.21 -4.36 -15.17
N ALA A 68 2.88 -5.18 -16.16
CA ALA A 68 1.60 -5.84 -16.26
C ALA A 68 1.78 -7.30 -16.67
N GLU A 69 0.85 -8.13 -16.24
CA GLU A 69 0.67 -9.48 -16.79
C GLU A 69 -0.68 -9.62 -17.46
N TYR A 70 -0.70 -10.39 -18.53
CA TYR A 70 -1.88 -10.64 -19.35
C TYR A 70 -2.09 -12.13 -19.51
N VAL A 71 -3.32 -12.59 -19.36
CA VAL A 71 -3.65 -14.02 -19.45
C VAL A 71 -4.75 -14.23 -20.49
N GLY A 72 -4.51 -15.13 -21.43
CA GLY A 72 -5.41 -15.36 -22.56
C GLY A 72 -5.02 -16.59 -23.38
N ILE A 73 -5.72 -16.78 -24.49
CA ILE A 73 -5.47 -17.86 -25.44
C ILE A 73 -4.55 -17.35 -26.56
N SER A 74 -3.44 -18.05 -26.76
CA SER A 74 -2.43 -17.79 -27.78
C SER A 74 -2.98 -18.01 -29.20
N ARG A 75 -2.20 -17.63 -30.21
CA ARG A 75 -2.50 -17.98 -31.61
C ARG A 75 -2.53 -19.50 -31.85
N SER A 76 -1.74 -20.27 -31.10
CA SER A 76 -1.73 -21.74 -31.15
C SER A 76 -2.94 -22.39 -30.46
N GLY A 77 -3.76 -21.62 -29.73
CA GLY A 77 -4.91 -22.13 -28.97
C GLY A 77 -4.57 -22.54 -27.54
N GLU A 78 -3.36 -22.28 -27.07
CA GLU A 78 -2.89 -22.61 -25.72
C GLU A 78 -3.14 -21.44 -24.76
N ALA A 79 -3.42 -21.74 -23.49
CA ALA A 79 -3.50 -20.72 -22.46
C ALA A 79 -2.08 -20.28 -22.04
N ILE A 80 -1.80 -18.99 -22.13
CA ILE A 80 -0.49 -18.40 -21.81
C ILE A 80 -0.64 -17.19 -20.90
N VAL A 81 0.42 -16.89 -20.15
CA VAL A 81 0.64 -15.63 -19.44
C VAL A 81 1.74 -14.85 -20.17
N ILE A 82 1.51 -13.57 -20.38
CA ILE A 82 2.48 -12.63 -20.96
C ILE A 82 2.81 -11.58 -19.91
N VAL A 83 4.09 -11.44 -19.54
CA VAL A 83 4.57 -10.38 -18.65
C VAL A 83 5.24 -9.30 -19.49
N ALA A 84 4.86 -8.04 -19.25
CA ALA A 84 5.37 -6.87 -19.94
C ALA A 84 5.75 -5.76 -18.94
N HIS A 85 6.86 -5.06 -19.20
CA HIS A 85 7.35 -3.98 -18.33
C HIS A 85 7.26 -2.64 -19.06
N GLY A 86 6.30 -1.79 -18.67
CA GLY A 86 6.17 -0.44 -19.24
C GLY A 86 5.68 -0.38 -20.70
N ILE A 87 5.27 -1.52 -21.27
CA ILE A 87 4.77 -1.63 -22.64
C ILE A 87 3.41 -2.34 -22.68
N GLY A 88 2.73 -2.26 -23.83
CA GLY A 88 1.47 -2.94 -24.06
C GLY A 88 0.22 -2.11 -23.81
N PRO A 89 -0.97 -2.76 -23.85
CA PRO A 89 -2.27 -2.10 -23.78
C PRO A 89 -2.51 -1.29 -22.50
N MET A 90 -1.81 -1.62 -21.41
CA MET A 90 -1.92 -0.95 -20.11
C MET A 90 -0.69 -0.09 -19.77
N ALA A 91 0.17 0.23 -20.74
CA ALA A 91 1.34 1.10 -20.53
C ALA A 91 1.00 2.58 -20.28
N THR A 92 -0.26 2.97 -20.48
CA THR A 92 -0.73 4.35 -20.33
C THR A 92 -1.92 4.42 -19.37
N LEU A 93 -2.18 5.59 -18.78
CA LEU A 93 -3.36 5.83 -17.94
C LEU A 93 -4.66 5.43 -18.67
N ASP A 94 -4.84 5.88 -19.91
CA ASP A 94 -6.04 5.55 -20.69
C ASP A 94 -6.17 4.05 -20.96
N GLY A 95 -5.04 3.39 -21.22
CA GLY A 95 -4.97 1.94 -21.38
C GLY A 95 -5.42 1.19 -20.12
N VAL A 96 -4.90 1.58 -18.97
CA VAL A 96 -5.30 1.04 -17.66
C VAL A 96 -6.78 1.29 -17.40
N LEU A 97 -7.25 2.54 -17.53
CA LEU A 97 -8.65 2.89 -17.30
C LEU A 97 -9.60 2.14 -18.23
N LYS A 98 -9.21 1.97 -19.50
CA LYS A 98 -9.98 1.17 -20.46
C LYS A 98 -10.07 -0.29 -20.02
N ALA A 99 -8.94 -0.90 -19.61
CA ALA A 99 -8.90 -2.29 -19.17
C ALA A 99 -9.77 -2.52 -17.93
N TYR A 100 -9.70 -1.63 -16.93
CA TYR A 100 -10.47 -1.76 -15.70
C TYR A 100 -11.91 -1.20 -15.80
N SER A 101 -12.28 -0.54 -16.91
CA SER A 101 -13.63 0.02 -17.11
C SER A 101 -14.76 -1.00 -16.94
N PHE A 102 -14.48 -2.28 -17.24
CA PHE A 102 -15.43 -3.38 -17.02
C PHE A 102 -15.79 -3.52 -15.53
N GLN A 103 -14.80 -3.51 -14.63
CA GLN A 103 -15.04 -3.67 -13.19
C GLN A 103 -15.89 -2.53 -12.62
N PHE A 104 -15.66 -1.29 -13.05
CA PHE A 104 -16.45 -0.14 -12.59
C PHE A 104 -17.89 -0.15 -13.09
N LYS A 105 -18.13 -0.76 -14.26
CA LYS A 105 -19.47 -0.92 -14.84
C LYS A 105 -20.22 -2.12 -14.26
N ASP A 106 -19.50 -3.06 -13.67
CA ASP A 106 -20.09 -4.28 -13.10
C ASP A 106 -20.71 -4.01 -11.72
N LYS A 107 -22.04 -3.92 -11.69
CA LYS A 107 -22.83 -3.72 -10.46
C LYS A 107 -22.77 -4.93 -9.51
N SER A 108 -22.37 -6.11 -9.98
CA SER A 108 -22.17 -7.29 -9.14
C SER A 108 -20.86 -7.22 -8.33
N ARG A 109 -20.05 -6.17 -8.54
CA ARG A 109 -18.73 -5.98 -7.93
C ARG A 109 -17.76 -7.10 -8.28
N ASN A 110 -17.89 -7.65 -9.48
CA ASN A 110 -16.93 -8.61 -9.99
C ASN A 110 -15.58 -7.94 -10.21
N ARG A 111 -14.62 -8.25 -9.35
CA ARG A 111 -13.24 -7.79 -9.41
C ARG A 111 -12.39 -8.95 -9.90
N HIS A 112 -12.36 -9.27 -11.19
CA HIS A 112 -11.55 -10.36 -11.75
C HIS A 112 -10.45 -9.86 -12.70
N GLY A 113 -9.81 -8.74 -12.36
CA GLY A 113 -8.81 -8.07 -13.21
C GLY A 113 -9.40 -7.20 -14.31
N GLY A 114 -8.52 -6.50 -15.03
CA GLY A 114 -8.86 -5.74 -16.23
C GLY A 114 -9.18 -6.66 -17.41
N ARG A 115 -9.81 -6.12 -18.46
CA ARG A 115 -10.13 -6.82 -19.70
C ARG A 115 -9.49 -6.11 -20.88
N ILE A 116 -8.73 -6.84 -21.68
CA ILE A 116 -8.23 -6.38 -22.98
C ILE A 116 -8.86 -7.23 -24.09
N THR A 117 -8.85 -6.73 -25.31
CA THR A 117 -9.38 -7.50 -26.45
C THR A 117 -8.40 -8.61 -26.83
N LYS A 118 -8.93 -9.67 -27.44
CA LYS A 118 -8.10 -10.73 -28.04
C LYS A 118 -7.07 -10.19 -29.02
N ASN A 119 -7.43 -9.19 -29.83
CA ASN A 119 -6.49 -8.58 -30.78
C ASN A 119 -5.32 -7.88 -30.06
N GLU A 120 -5.59 -7.19 -28.95
CA GLU A 120 -4.53 -6.59 -28.13
C GLU A 120 -3.61 -7.65 -27.51
N PHE A 121 -4.19 -8.76 -27.05
CA PHE A 121 -3.43 -9.89 -26.53
C PHE A 121 -2.54 -10.55 -27.59
N LEU A 122 -3.05 -10.79 -28.79
CA LEU A 122 -2.27 -11.38 -29.89
C LEU A 122 -1.19 -10.41 -30.41
N ARG A 123 -1.39 -9.09 -30.28
CA ARG A 123 -0.35 -8.09 -30.57
C ARG A 123 0.79 -8.17 -29.57
N LEU A 124 0.48 -8.29 -28.26
CA LEU A 124 1.48 -8.58 -27.23
C LEU A 124 2.27 -9.85 -27.54
N GLU A 125 1.58 -10.96 -27.82
CA GLU A 125 2.20 -12.25 -28.16
C GLU A 125 3.15 -12.12 -29.35
N SER A 126 2.80 -11.31 -30.36
CA SER A 126 3.62 -11.11 -31.55
C SER A 126 4.82 -10.17 -31.37
N GLY A 127 5.02 -9.59 -30.20
CA GLY A 127 6.07 -8.59 -29.94
C GLY A 127 5.78 -7.21 -30.53
N TYR A 128 4.54 -6.92 -30.94
CA TYR A 128 4.17 -5.63 -31.53
C TYR A 128 4.52 -4.43 -30.62
N TYR A 129 4.41 -4.63 -29.30
CA TYR A 129 4.65 -3.60 -28.30
C TYR A 129 6.10 -3.54 -27.82
N GLY A 130 6.96 -4.46 -28.26
CA GLY A 130 8.28 -4.71 -27.71
C GLY A 130 8.39 -6.07 -27.05
N ASP A 131 9.53 -6.29 -26.38
CA ASP A 131 9.88 -7.59 -25.81
C ASP A 131 9.04 -7.92 -24.57
N VAL A 132 8.51 -9.15 -24.55
CA VAL A 132 7.69 -9.69 -23.47
C VAL A 132 8.16 -11.09 -23.12
N THR A 133 7.87 -11.52 -21.88
CA THR A 133 8.09 -12.92 -21.48
C THR A 133 6.76 -13.67 -21.58
N ILE A 134 6.74 -14.77 -22.33
CA ILE A 134 5.55 -15.60 -22.56
C ILE A 134 5.75 -16.94 -21.86
N ILE A 135 4.76 -17.36 -21.07
CA ILE A 135 4.83 -18.58 -20.26
C ILE A 135 3.54 -19.39 -20.46
N PRO A 136 3.64 -20.68 -20.78
CA PRO A 136 2.48 -21.55 -20.81
C PRO A 136 1.83 -21.66 -19.43
N LEU A 137 0.53 -21.43 -19.33
CA LEU A 137 -0.18 -21.45 -18.05
C LEU A 137 -0.22 -22.87 -17.44
N ALA A 138 -0.11 -23.91 -18.28
CA ALA A 138 0.05 -25.29 -17.84
C ALA A 138 1.35 -25.52 -17.05
N GLU A 139 2.46 -24.85 -17.40
CA GLU A 139 3.73 -24.94 -16.66
C GLU A 139 3.67 -24.27 -15.30
N ILE A 140 2.79 -23.29 -15.16
CA ILE A 140 2.47 -22.64 -13.91
C ILE A 140 1.68 -23.68 -13.09
N TRP A 141 0.46 -24.04 -13.50
CA TRP A 141 -0.41 -24.93 -12.71
C TRP A 141 0.16 -26.31 -12.36
N ALA A 142 1.06 -26.87 -13.17
CA ALA A 142 1.65 -28.18 -12.89
C ALA A 142 2.58 -28.19 -11.66
N ARG A 143 3.06 -27.02 -11.19
CA ARG A 143 4.11 -26.97 -10.17
C ARG A 143 3.62 -27.00 -8.73
N ARG A 144 2.48 -26.36 -8.40
CA ARG A 144 1.91 -26.41 -7.04
C ARG A 144 0.38 -26.38 -7.07
N PRO A 145 -0.30 -27.13 -6.18
CA PRO A 145 -1.76 -27.15 -6.10
C PRO A 145 -2.39 -25.80 -5.67
N TYR A 146 -1.59 -24.85 -5.15
CA TYR A 146 -2.03 -23.50 -4.77
C TYR A 146 -0.92 -22.47 -5.01
N GLN A 147 -0.54 -22.24 -6.27
CA GLN A 147 0.60 -21.34 -6.53
C GLN A 147 0.41 -19.92 -6.02
N PHE A 148 -0.82 -19.44 -5.95
CA PHE A 148 -1.11 -18.05 -5.60
C PHE A 148 -1.62 -17.86 -4.16
N SER A 149 -1.43 -18.79 -3.23
CA SER A 149 -1.99 -18.71 -1.87
C SER A 149 -1.09 -18.07 -0.81
N GLY A 150 -0.19 -17.17 -1.21
CA GLY A 150 0.72 -16.48 -0.30
C GLY A 150 1.94 -17.30 0.12
N HIS A 151 2.14 -18.50 -0.44
CA HIS A 151 3.23 -19.39 0.01
C HIS A 151 4.60 -18.75 -0.28
N PRO A 152 5.41 -18.52 0.77
CA PRO A 152 6.76 -18.04 0.58
C PRO A 152 7.65 -19.17 0.03
N ILE A 153 8.58 -18.79 -0.84
CA ILE A 153 9.48 -19.71 -1.53
C ILE A 153 10.93 -19.31 -1.34
N THR A 154 11.79 -20.32 -1.29
CA THR A 154 13.25 -20.19 -1.23
C THR A 154 13.83 -19.75 -2.58
N ARG A 155 15.08 -19.29 -2.60
CA ARG A 155 15.78 -18.97 -3.85
C ARG A 155 15.89 -20.17 -4.79
N VAL A 156 16.06 -21.38 -4.24
CA VAL A 156 16.17 -22.62 -5.03
C VAL A 156 14.86 -22.91 -5.74
N GLU A 157 13.74 -22.83 -5.02
CA GLU A 157 12.41 -23.00 -5.60
C GLU A 157 12.11 -21.94 -6.66
N LEU A 158 12.45 -20.67 -6.40
CA LEU A 158 12.28 -19.58 -7.36
C LEU A 158 13.04 -19.82 -8.68
N GLY A 159 14.17 -20.53 -8.63
CA GLY A 159 14.91 -20.97 -9.82
C GLY A 159 14.09 -21.83 -10.79
N ASN A 160 13.01 -22.44 -10.29
CA ASN A 160 12.08 -23.25 -11.07
C ASN A 160 10.73 -22.54 -11.28
N GLU A 161 10.59 -21.24 -11.04
CA GLU A 161 9.31 -20.55 -11.05
C GLU A 161 9.29 -19.45 -12.14
N PRO A 162 8.94 -19.77 -13.40
CA PRO A 162 9.15 -18.90 -14.57
C PRO A 162 8.33 -17.62 -14.53
N LEU A 163 7.10 -17.66 -13.97
CA LEU A 163 6.27 -16.46 -13.83
C LEU A 163 6.95 -15.40 -12.97
N TRP A 164 7.65 -15.85 -11.93
CA TRP A 164 8.33 -14.94 -11.04
C TRP A 164 9.58 -14.33 -11.64
N GLN A 165 10.35 -15.15 -12.34
CA GLN A 165 11.51 -14.70 -13.08
C GLN A 165 11.10 -13.66 -14.12
N ALA A 166 9.95 -13.88 -14.78
CA ALA A 166 9.37 -12.92 -15.71
C ALA A 166 8.93 -11.63 -15.01
N ARG A 167 8.20 -11.71 -13.89
CA ARG A 167 7.75 -10.52 -13.13
C ARG A 167 8.91 -9.65 -12.63
N LEU A 168 10.00 -10.27 -12.17
CA LEU A 168 11.18 -9.58 -11.62
C LEU A 168 12.17 -9.14 -12.71
N GLY A 169 12.00 -9.62 -13.94
CA GLY A 169 12.86 -9.29 -15.05
C GLY A 169 14.27 -9.90 -14.99
N PRO A 170 15.20 -9.47 -15.85
CA PRO A 170 16.46 -10.16 -16.10
C PRO A 170 17.39 -10.24 -14.88
N ARG A 171 17.28 -9.31 -13.94
CA ARG A 171 18.12 -9.23 -12.74
C ARG A 171 17.55 -9.96 -11.53
N TRP A 172 16.50 -10.78 -11.71
CA TRP A 172 15.87 -11.52 -10.62
C TRP A 172 16.87 -12.34 -9.77
N LYS A 173 17.88 -12.95 -10.40
CA LYS A 173 18.90 -13.76 -9.69
C LYS A 173 19.73 -12.92 -8.72
N GLU A 174 20.11 -11.71 -9.12
CA GLU A 174 20.87 -10.79 -8.27
C GLU A 174 20.00 -10.36 -7.08
N LEU A 175 18.74 -9.96 -7.35
CA LEU A 175 17.83 -9.50 -6.32
C LEU A 175 17.61 -10.59 -5.26
N CYS A 176 17.40 -11.83 -5.71
CA CYS A 176 17.10 -12.93 -4.81
C CYS A 176 18.30 -13.37 -3.97
N ARG A 177 19.52 -13.27 -4.50
CA ARG A 177 20.73 -13.47 -3.69
C ARG A 177 20.88 -12.40 -2.62
N LYS A 178 20.59 -11.15 -2.97
CA LYS A 178 20.62 -10.04 -2.00
C LYS A 178 19.59 -10.27 -0.90
N GLN A 179 18.36 -10.64 -1.27
CA GLN A 179 17.27 -10.96 -0.33
C GLN A 179 17.59 -12.17 0.56
N GLU A 180 18.15 -13.25 0.00
CA GLU A 180 18.58 -14.44 0.74
C GLU A 180 19.58 -14.05 1.83
N ALA A 181 20.62 -13.28 1.48
CA ALA A 181 21.61 -12.80 2.45
C ALA A 181 21.00 -11.95 3.57
N MET A 182 19.97 -11.15 3.26
CA MET A 182 19.24 -10.38 4.28
C MET A 182 18.43 -11.29 5.20
N ALA A 183 17.71 -12.25 4.63
CA ALA A 183 16.87 -13.17 5.37
C ALA A 183 17.70 -14.12 6.27
N ASP A 184 18.88 -14.53 5.81
CA ASP A 184 19.86 -15.27 6.61
C ASP A 184 20.32 -14.44 7.80
N LYS A 185 20.78 -13.20 7.56
CA LYS A 185 21.25 -12.30 8.62
C LYS A 185 20.15 -12.02 9.64
N TRP A 186 18.93 -11.78 9.19
CA TRP A 186 17.77 -11.59 10.07
C TRP A 186 17.51 -12.86 10.91
N SER A 187 17.49 -14.03 10.29
CA SER A 187 17.25 -15.30 11.00
C SER A 187 18.30 -15.58 12.08
N MET A 188 19.57 -15.31 11.80
CA MET A 188 20.66 -15.43 12.78
C MET A 188 20.49 -14.46 13.96
N ASN A 189 20.06 -13.21 13.70
CA ASN A 189 19.84 -12.22 14.75
C ASN A 189 18.64 -12.57 15.65
N GLU A 190 17.62 -13.23 15.10
CA GLU A 190 16.46 -13.72 15.86
C GLU A 190 16.74 -15.03 16.62
N GLY A 191 17.98 -15.53 16.61
CA GLY A 191 18.36 -16.77 17.28
C GLY A 191 17.74 -18.03 16.66
N LYS A 192 17.29 -17.96 15.40
CA LYS A 192 16.74 -19.11 14.68
C LYS A 192 17.88 -20.01 14.18
N GLU A 193 17.66 -21.33 14.23
CA GLU A 193 18.71 -22.30 13.91
C GLU A 193 19.26 -22.15 12.48
N PRO A 194 20.56 -22.44 12.24
CA PRO A 194 21.22 -22.19 10.94
C PRO A 194 20.85 -23.17 9.82
N TYR A 195 19.98 -24.14 10.07
CA TYR A 195 19.78 -25.31 9.20
C TYR A 195 18.67 -25.14 8.14
N PHE A 196 18.01 -23.98 8.07
CA PHE A 196 16.90 -23.76 7.12
C PHE A 196 17.26 -22.74 6.03
N LEU A 197 16.94 -23.07 4.77
CA LEU A 197 17.04 -22.15 3.64
C LEU A 197 15.96 -21.07 3.79
N PRO A 198 16.30 -19.77 3.91
CA PRO A 198 15.28 -18.75 4.08
C PRO A 198 14.40 -18.62 2.85
N CYS A 199 13.11 -18.36 3.08
CA CYS A 199 12.26 -17.90 2.01
C CYS A 199 12.62 -16.46 1.65
N VAL A 200 12.60 -16.15 0.35
CA VAL A 200 12.99 -14.84 -0.17
C VAL A 200 11.79 -14.05 -0.68
N ILE A 201 10.78 -14.73 -1.23
CA ILE A 201 9.62 -14.07 -1.87
C ILE A 201 8.32 -14.86 -1.59
N SER A 202 7.18 -14.18 -1.44
CA SER A 202 5.82 -14.78 -1.30
C SER A 202 4.85 -14.31 -2.39
N MET A 203 4.09 -15.25 -3.01
CA MET A 203 3.08 -14.90 -4.03
C MET A 203 1.73 -14.93 -3.42
N ASP A 204 1.14 -13.76 -3.22
CA ASP A 204 -0.27 -13.69 -2.92
C ASP A 204 -1.05 -13.44 -4.21
N CYS A 205 -2.18 -14.15 -4.39
CA CYS A 205 -3.19 -13.64 -5.28
C CYS A 205 -3.96 -12.57 -4.52
N THR A 206 -4.08 -11.42 -5.17
CA THR A 206 -5.23 -10.60 -4.88
C THR A 206 -6.49 -11.42 -5.20
N THR A 207 -7.56 -11.20 -4.43
CA THR A 207 -8.87 -11.86 -4.63
C THR A 207 -9.42 -11.74 -6.07
N ASN A 208 -8.81 -10.88 -6.87
CA ASN A 208 -9.12 -10.63 -8.27
C ASN A 208 -8.34 -11.46 -9.31
N CYS A 209 -7.37 -12.30 -8.94
CA CYS A 209 -6.66 -13.18 -9.87
C CYS A 209 -7.50 -14.42 -10.23
N SER A 210 -8.45 -14.28 -11.15
CA SER A 210 -9.39 -15.35 -11.51
C SER A 210 -8.74 -16.57 -12.20
N TYR A 211 -7.44 -16.51 -12.55
CA TYR A 211 -6.66 -17.61 -13.10
C TYR A 211 -5.86 -18.42 -12.08
N ALA A 212 -5.99 -18.10 -10.79
CA ALA A 212 -5.34 -18.86 -9.72
C ALA A 212 -5.84 -20.32 -9.65
N SER A 213 -7.05 -20.60 -10.16
CA SER A 213 -7.62 -21.94 -10.28
C SER A 213 -7.88 -22.28 -11.75
N SER A 214 -7.28 -23.38 -12.23
CA SER A 214 -7.41 -23.84 -13.62
C SER A 214 -8.85 -24.08 -14.03
N ARG A 215 -9.68 -24.65 -13.15
CA ARG A 215 -11.10 -24.94 -13.42
C ARG A 215 -11.93 -23.67 -13.57
N MET A 216 -11.73 -22.70 -12.68
CA MET A 216 -12.45 -21.42 -12.76
C MET A 216 -12.01 -20.59 -13.96
N PHE A 217 -10.72 -20.65 -14.30
CA PHE A 217 -10.18 -19.89 -15.41
C PHE A 217 -10.65 -20.38 -16.78
N ILE A 218 -10.58 -21.70 -17.01
CA ILE A 218 -11.04 -22.31 -18.27
C ILE A 218 -12.52 -21.99 -18.48
N HIS A 219 -13.32 -22.05 -17.42
CA HIS A 219 -14.72 -21.64 -17.47
C HIS A 219 -14.87 -20.17 -17.86
N HIS A 220 -14.09 -19.26 -17.26
CA HIS A 220 -14.15 -17.83 -17.57
C HIS A 220 -13.78 -17.52 -19.03
N LEU A 221 -12.69 -18.10 -19.54
CA LEU A 221 -12.27 -17.91 -20.93
C LEU A 221 -13.30 -18.50 -21.92
N SER A 222 -13.97 -19.60 -21.56
CA SER A 222 -15.02 -20.19 -22.40
C SER A 222 -16.26 -19.29 -22.56
N GLN A 223 -16.53 -18.42 -21.58
CA GLN A 223 -17.67 -17.49 -21.60
C GLN A 223 -17.38 -16.17 -22.31
N ALA A 224 -16.11 -15.81 -22.49
CA ALA A 224 -15.69 -14.55 -23.11
C ALA A 224 -14.44 -14.74 -24.01
N PRO A 225 -14.55 -15.54 -25.09
CA PRO A 225 -13.41 -15.98 -25.91
C PRO A 225 -12.68 -14.85 -26.65
N ASP A 226 -13.31 -13.67 -26.76
CA ASP A 226 -12.76 -12.48 -27.41
C ASP A 226 -12.04 -11.52 -26.43
N THR A 227 -11.87 -11.94 -25.18
CA THR A 227 -11.23 -11.14 -24.14
C THR A 227 -10.07 -11.87 -23.47
N ALA A 228 -9.04 -11.12 -23.09
CA ALA A 228 -7.98 -11.57 -22.22
C ALA A 228 -8.00 -10.74 -20.93
N ILE A 229 -7.44 -11.30 -19.86
CA ILE A 229 -7.34 -10.66 -18.55
C ILE A 229 -6.03 -9.87 -18.49
N GLY A 230 -6.05 -8.70 -17.84
CA GLY A 230 -4.84 -7.91 -17.59
C GLY A 230 -4.79 -7.42 -16.15
N HIS A 231 -3.60 -7.49 -15.54
CA HIS A 231 -3.32 -6.97 -14.20
C HIS A 231 -2.04 -6.15 -14.22
N LEU A 232 -2.05 -4.99 -13.55
CA LEU A 232 -0.79 -4.36 -13.15
C LEU A 232 -0.11 -5.20 -12.06
N LEU A 233 1.20 -5.07 -11.93
CA LEU A 233 1.98 -5.72 -10.89
C LEU A 233 2.32 -4.73 -9.78
N SER A 234 2.29 -5.22 -8.55
CA SER A 234 2.74 -4.51 -7.35
C SER A 234 3.76 -5.36 -6.60
N THR A 235 4.58 -4.70 -5.79
CA THR A 235 5.48 -5.36 -4.84
C THR A 235 5.38 -4.69 -3.50
N GLY A 236 5.34 -5.46 -2.41
CA GLY A 236 5.29 -4.90 -1.07
C GLY A 236 6.66 -4.57 -0.50
N SER A 237 6.65 -4.09 0.74
CA SER A 237 7.84 -3.81 1.52
C SER A 237 8.47 -5.12 2.03
N LEU A 238 9.74 -5.03 2.41
CA LEU A 238 10.42 -6.06 3.16
C LEU A 238 9.70 -6.29 4.49
N GLY A 239 9.24 -7.51 4.71
CA GLY A 239 8.39 -7.84 5.86
C GLY A 239 8.66 -9.23 6.40
N VAL A 240 8.35 -9.44 7.68
CA VAL A 240 8.40 -10.76 8.30
C VAL A 240 7.14 -11.53 7.91
N ASN A 241 7.32 -12.64 7.23
CA ASN A 241 6.22 -13.53 6.86
C ASN A 241 6.28 -14.80 7.70
N HIS A 242 5.21 -15.05 8.46
CA HIS A 242 5.01 -16.27 9.22
C HIS A 242 4.33 -17.31 8.35
N HIS A 243 4.98 -18.44 8.12
CA HIS A 243 4.50 -19.47 7.23
C HIS A 243 4.59 -20.85 7.86
N GLN A 244 3.62 -21.68 7.48
CA GLN A 244 3.61 -23.10 7.80
C GLN A 244 4.36 -23.83 6.70
N TYR A 245 5.42 -24.53 7.07
CA TYR A 245 6.11 -25.41 6.14
C TYR A 245 5.43 -26.77 6.15
N TRP A 246 4.70 -27.09 5.08
CA TRP A 246 4.19 -28.44 4.86
C TRP A 246 5.33 -29.29 4.32
N GLY A 247 6.18 -29.80 5.21
CA GLY A 247 7.17 -30.81 4.83
C GLY A 247 6.47 -32.03 4.22
N GLN A 248 7.04 -32.61 3.16
CA GLN A 248 6.55 -33.89 2.60
C GLN A 248 6.80 -35.08 3.54
N ASP A 249 7.61 -34.89 4.57
CA ASP A 249 7.86 -35.87 5.62
C ASP A 249 7.56 -35.24 6.99
N TYR A 250 7.02 -36.08 7.88
CA TYR A 250 6.73 -35.87 9.30
C TYR A 250 5.30 -35.54 9.69
N GLU A 251 4.58 -36.64 9.98
CA GLU A 251 3.66 -36.75 11.08
C GLU A 251 4.23 -36.06 12.34
N ASN A 252 3.49 -35.10 12.90
CA ASN A 252 3.46 -34.69 14.31
C ASN A 252 4.13 -33.41 14.84
N ASP A 253 4.70 -32.48 14.06
CA ASP A 253 4.98 -31.13 14.62
C ASP A 253 4.84 -30.02 13.57
N MET A 254 3.81 -29.18 13.74
CA MET A 254 3.64 -27.96 12.96
C MET A 254 4.66 -26.91 13.42
N GLU A 255 5.79 -26.79 12.72
CA GLU A 255 6.71 -25.68 12.95
C GLU A 255 6.23 -24.42 12.20
N PHE A 256 5.77 -23.43 12.95
CA PHE A 256 5.60 -22.07 12.44
C PHE A 256 6.96 -21.45 12.22
N ARG A 257 7.29 -21.18 10.97
CA ARG A 257 8.54 -20.53 10.58
C ARG A 257 8.28 -19.09 10.21
N SER A 258 9.30 -18.26 10.31
CA SER A 258 9.22 -16.91 9.76
C SER A 258 10.52 -16.56 9.06
N SER A 259 10.39 -15.86 7.94
CA SER A 259 11.51 -15.35 7.16
C SER A 259 11.21 -13.91 6.75
N LEU A 260 12.28 -13.17 6.47
CA LEU A 260 12.19 -11.85 5.89
C LEU A 260 11.96 -11.99 4.37
N THR A 261 10.77 -11.62 3.89
CA THR A 261 10.36 -11.82 2.50
C THR A 261 9.93 -10.52 1.83
N LEU A 262 9.93 -10.54 0.51
CA LEU A 262 9.19 -9.58 -0.33
C LEU A 262 8.00 -10.27 -0.98
N ASP A 263 6.97 -9.53 -1.34
CA ASP A 263 5.87 -10.03 -2.17
C ASP A 263 5.87 -9.36 -3.56
N VAL A 264 5.42 -10.11 -4.57
CA VAL A 264 5.16 -9.59 -5.92
C VAL A 264 3.84 -10.15 -6.41
N ASN A 265 2.84 -9.27 -6.47
CA ASN A 265 1.44 -9.63 -6.62
C ASN A 265 0.80 -8.85 -7.76
N CYS A 266 -0.36 -9.32 -8.21
CA CYS A 266 -1.22 -8.48 -9.05
C CYS A 266 -1.74 -7.31 -8.20
N HIS A 267 -1.88 -6.15 -8.82
CA HIS A 267 -2.47 -4.99 -8.17
C HIS A 267 -3.98 -5.21 -8.00
N ASP A 268 -4.48 -5.10 -6.77
CA ASP A 268 -5.90 -4.94 -6.53
C ASP A 268 -6.29 -3.47 -6.65
N TRP A 269 -7.42 -3.20 -7.30
CA TRP A 269 -7.86 -1.83 -7.50
C TRP A 269 -8.45 -1.31 -6.18
N CYS A 270 -7.57 -0.74 -5.35
CA CYS A 270 -7.89 -0.20 -4.04
C CYS A 270 -7.44 1.26 -3.89
N ASP A 271 -7.98 1.90 -2.86
CA ASP A 271 -7.49 3.19 -2.39
C ASP A 271 -6.09 3.03 -1.78
N GLY A 272 -5.28 4.09 -1.83
CA GLY A 272 -3.91 4.05 -1.31
C GLY A 272 -2.86 3.48 -2.27
N THR A 273 -2.85 3.91 -3.53
CA THR A 273 -1.83 3.51 -4.51
C THR A 273 -0.52 4.28 -4.31
N ARG A 274 0.64 3.63 -4.52
CA ARG A 274 1.95 4.29 -4.56
C ARG A 274 2.64 4.02 -5.91
N MET A 275 2.65 5.03 -6.78
CA MET A 275 3.32 4.97 -8.09
C MET A 275 4.72 5.59 -8.00
N ILE A 276 5.60 5.32 -8.96
CA ILE A 276 6.95 5.92 -9.02
C ILE A 276 7.04 6.81 -10.25
N GLY A 277 7.54 8.03 -10.09
CA GLY A 277 7.98 8.86 -11.22
C GLY A 277 9.49 8.72 -11.38
N VAL A 278 9.96 8.47 -12.60
CA VAL A 278 11.37 8.27 -12.93
C VAL A 278 11.81 9.31 -13.95
N ARG A 279 12.90 10.03 -13.64
CA ARG A 279 13.56 11.01 -14.52
C ARG A 279 14.87 10.47 -15.10
N ALA A 280 15.53 9.58 -14.37
CA ALA A 280 16.84 9.06 -14.73
C ALA A 280 16.73 7.86 -15.70
N GLU A 281 17.75 7.68 -16.54
CA GLU A 281 17.87 6.48 -17.40
C GLU A 281 18.09 5.21 -16.58
N GLN A 282 18.71 5.32 -15.40
CA GLN A 282 18.93 4.24 -14.45
C GLN A 282 18.50 4.67 -13.04
N VAL A 283 17.79 3.79 -12.34
CA VAL A 283 17.29 4.04 -10.99
C VAL A 283 18.25 3.47 -9.95
N GLU A 284 18.97 4.35 -9.26
CA GLU A 284 19.89 3.99 -8.18
C GLU A 284 19.23 4.06 -6.79
N ASP A 285 18.14 4.82 -6.64
CA ASP A 285 17.34 4.95 -5.43
C ASP A 285 15.93 5.46 -5.80
N ILE A 286 14.96 5.28 -4.92
CA ILE A 286 13.62 5.84 -5.02
C ILE A 286 13.36 6.66 -3.76
N HIS A 287 13.24 7.98 -3.90
CA HIS A 287 12.87 8.84 -2.77
C HIS A 287 11.49 8.42 -2.22
N PRO A 288 11.30 8.27 -0.89
CA PRO A 288 10.07 7.74 -0.29
C PRO A 288 8.81 8.60 -0.52
N GLY A 289 8.97 9.79 -1.07
CA GLY A 289 7.92 10.80 -1.19
C GLY A 289 7.73 11.55 0.12
N LEU A 290 6.52 12.03 0.36
CA LEU A 290 6.21 12.74 1.60
C LEU A 290 6.12 11.77 2.79
N PRO A 291 6.59 12.17 3.98
CA PRO A 291 6.36 11.43 5.22
C PRO A 291 4.87 11.43 5.60
N ASP A 292 4.55 10.81 6.74
CA ASP A 292 3.19 10.88 7.28
C ASP A 292 2.76 12.33 7.56
N HIS A 293 1.45 12.54 7.62
CA HIS A 293 0.90 13.88 7.68
C HIS A 293 1.26 14.63 8.98
N ASN A 294 1.43 13.92 10.10
CA ASN A 294 1.81 14.55 11.36
C ASN A 294 3.27 15.03 11.30
N ASP A 295 4.14 14.25 10.68
CA ASP A 295 5.52 14.67 10.40
C ASP A 295 5.59 15.89 9.48
N LEU A 296 4.77 15.94 8.43
CA LEU A 296 4.65 17.12 7.57
C LEU A 296 4.20 18.36 8.36
N VAL A 297 3.20 18.20 9.23
CA VAL A 297 2.69 19.29 10.08
C VAL A 297 3.76 19.76 11.05
N LYS A 298 4.50 18.84 11.68
CA LYS A 298 5.62 19.15 12.57
C LYS A 298 6.70 19.98 11.86
N ARG A 299 7.08 19.61 10.64
CA ARG A 299 8.18 20.27 9.88
C ARG A 299 7.74 21.55 9.16
N HIS A 300 6.50 21.59 8.66
CA HIS A 300 6.06 22.60 7.71
C HIS A 300 4.72 23.27 8.08
N LEU A 301 4.35 23.31 9.36
CA LEU A 301 3.08 23.88 9.85
C LEU A 301 2.69 25.20 9.15
N LYS A 302 3.64 26.15 9.03
CA LYS A 302 3.37 27.45 8.39
C LYS A 302 2.89 27.35 6.94
N LYS A 303 3.41 26.40 6.16
CA LYS A 303 2.99 26.16 4.77
C LYS A 303 1.64 25.43 4.70
N LEU A 304 1.30 24.68 5.74
CA LEU A 304 0.09 23.85 5.82
C LEU A 304 -1.08 24.55 6.52
N LEU A 305 -0.88 25.72 7.10
CA LEU A 305 -1.93 26.54 7.70
C LEU A 305 -2.63 27.38 6.62
N ILE A 306 -3.93 27.18 6.49
CA ILE A 306 -4.79 27.94 5.58
C ILE A 306 -5.95 28.57 6.35
N GLN A 307 -6.55 29.62 5.76
CA GLN A 307 -7.72 30.24 6.38
C GLN A 307 -8.85 29.24 6.53
N ASN A 308 -9.48 29.24 7.69
CA ASN A 308 -10.69 28.47 7.95
C ASN A 308 -11.91 29.36 7.70
N PRO A 309 -12.74 29.07 6.67
CA PRO A 309 -13.92 29.89 6.38
C PRO A 309 -14.86 29.96 7.60
N GLY A 310 -15.20 31.18 8.01
CA GLY A 310 -16.05 31.43 9.20
C GLY A 310 -15.35 31.22 10.55
N GLY A 311 -14.02 31.04 10.54
CA GLY A 311 -13.20 30.93 11.74
C GLY A 311 -13.04 32.25 12.49
N THR A 312 -12.82 32.17 13.80
CA THR A 312 -12.49 33.32 14.66
C THR A 312 -11.37 32.98 15.62
N THR A 313 -10.65 33.98 16.12
CA THR A 313 -9.42 33.82 16.90
C THR A 313 -9.63 33.37 18.34
N ASN A 314 -10.87 33.29 18.83
CA ASN A 314 -11.17 32.84 20.18
C ASN A 314 -12.58 32.29 20.29
N THR A 315 -12.70 30.97 20.26
CA THR A 315 -13.98 30.30 20.41
C THR A 315 -13.87 29.09 21.32
N ARG A 316 -14.59 29.12 22.46
CA ARG A 316 -15.03 27.90 23.14
C ARG A 316 -16.16 27.29 22.33
N ILE A 317 -15.84 26.62 21.22
CA ILE A 317 -16.87 25.95 20.43
C ILE A 317 -16.49 24.50 20.28
N GLY A 318 -17.36 23.61 20.77
CA GLY A 318 -17.32 22.19 20.49
C GLY A 318 -16.71 21.32 21.59
N PHE A 319 -16.81 20.01 21.39
CA PHE A 319 -16.17 18.97 22.18
C PHE A 319 -15.22 18.22 21.26
N HIS A 320 -13.91 18.38 21.46
CA HIS A 320 -12.89 17.96 20.50
C HIS A 320 -12.06 16.79 21.00
N HIS A 321 -11.73 15.87 20.10
CA HIS A 321 -10.60 14.98 20.31
C HIS A 321 -9.31 15.77 20.09
N LEU A 322 -8.33 15.63 20.97
CA LEU A 322 -7.02 16.25 20.85
C LEU A 322 -5.98 15.22 20.42
N ILE A 323 -5.03 15.67 19.62
CA ILE A 323 -3.87 14.89 19.23
C ILE A 323 -2.60 15.70 19.46
N GLN A 324 -1.53 15.00 19.84
CA GLN A 324 -0.21 15.57 20.00
C GLN A 324 0.58 15.40 18.68
N VAL A 325 1.10 16.50 18.13
CA VAL A 325 1.98 16.48 16.96
C VAL A 325 3.26 17.25 17.29
N GLY A 326 4.36 16.52 17.48
CA GLY A 326 5.59 17.08 18.00
C GLY A 326 5.39 17.63 19.42
N ASP A 327 5.70 18.90 19.62
CA ASP A 327 5.57 19.62 20.90
C ASP A 327 4.24 20.37 21.05
N ARG A 328 3.30 20.21 20.11
CA ARG A 328 2.04 20.96 20.05
C ARG A 328 0.80 20.07 20.11
N LEU A 329 -0.24 20.60 20.75
CA LEU A 329 -1.57 20.02 20.75
C LEU A 329 -2.42 20.61 19.62
N PHE A 330 -3.18 19.73 18.98
CA PHE A 330 -4.16 20.10 17.96
C PHE A 330 -5.51 19.46 18.27
N SER A 331 -6.60 20.11 17.86
CA SER A 331 -7.86 19.40 17.71
C SER A 331 -7.81 18.51 16.47
N ASP A 332 -8.48 17.37 16.51
CA ASP A 332 -8.67 16.49 15.36
C ASP A 332 -9.78 17.01 14.41
N TYR A 333 -9.76 16.58 13.14
CA TYR A 333 -10.96 16.66 12.32
C TYR A 333 -12.05 15.74 12.90
N PRO A 334 -13.30 16.21 12.99
CA PRO A 334 -14.36 15.43 13.61
C PRO A 334 -14.65 14.17 12.80
N LYS A 335 -14.63 13.03 13.48
CA LYS A 335 -15.07 11.76 12.92
C LYS A 335 -16.57 11.73 12.64
N LYS A 336 -17.02 10.74 11.85
CA LYS A 336 -18.43 10.55 11.50
C LYS A 336 -18.96 9.25 12.08
N GLY A 337 -20.07 9.34 12.80
CA GLY A 337 -20.74 8.17 13.36
C GLY A 337 -19.88 7.46 14.40
N ASP A 338 -20.05 6.14 14.46
CA ASP A 338 -19.26 5.24 15.28
C ASP A 338 -18.04 4.78 14.47
N SER A 339 -16.89 5.39 14.74
CA SER A 339 -15.64 5.11 14.04
C SER A 339 -14.44 5.42 14.92
N MET A 340 -13.25 5.07 14.44
CA MET A 340 -12.00 5.61 14.98
C MET A 340 -11.97 7.13 14.79
N ASP A 341 -11.20 7.82 15.64
CA ASP A 341 -10.84 9.21 15.42
C ASP A 341 -10.01 9.36 14.14
N SER A 342 -10.02 10.55 13.56
CA SER A 342 -9.37 10.73 12.26
C SER A 342 -7.85 10.84 12.39
N HIS A 343 -7.38 11.25 13.58
CA HIS A 343 -5.97 11.51 13.87
C HIS A 343 -5.32 12.48 12.86
N GLU A 344 -6.12 13.38 12.27
CA GLU A 344 -5.67 14.44 11.37
C GLU A 344 -5.74 15.79 12.10
N PRO A 345 -4.62 16.50 12.29
CA PRO A 345 -4.62 17.78 12.99
C PRO A 345 -5.43 18.82 12.22
N LYS A 346 -6.27 19.56 12.94
CA LYS A 346 -7.14 20.60 12.38
C LYS A 346 -6.80 21.99 12.90
N PHE A 347 -6.97 22.23 14.19
CA PHE A 347 -6.77 23.55 14.79
C PHE A 347 -5.70 23.49 15.86
N LEU A 348 -4.86 24.52 15.93
CA LEU A 348 -3.86 24.61 16.98
C LEU A 348 -4.54 24.94 18.32
N VAL A 349 -4.22 24.15 19.33
CA VAL A 349 -4.63 24.43 20.71
C VAL A 349 -3.68 25.49 21.27
N THR A 350 -4.24 26.63 21.68
CA THR A 350 -3.48 27.77 22.22
C THR A 350 -3.29 27.68 23.73
N SER A 351 -4.20 26.99 24.41
CA SER A 351 -4.13 26.70 25.83
C SER A 351 -4.83 25.38 26.12
N ALA A 352 -4.26 24.57 27.01
CA ALA A 352 -4.86 23.32 27.48
C ALA A 352 -4.68 23.19 28.99
N MET A 353 -5.77 22.89 29.69
CA MET A 353 -5.78 22.59 31.11
C MET A 353 -6.45 21.23 31.30
N GLU A 354 -5.69 20.25 31.77
CA GLU A 354 -6.23 18.97 32.20
C GLU A 354 -7.20 19.19 33.38
N LEU A 355 -8.34 18.51 33.35
CA LEU A 355 -9.35 18.65 34.38
C LEU A 355 -9.13 17.67 35.53
N PRO A 356 -9.41 18.07 36.78
CA PRO A 356 -9.22 17.20 37.93
C PRO A 356 -10.13 15.98 37.87
N GLY A 357 -9.63 14.83 38.36
CA GLY A 357 -10.34 13.55 38.37
C GLY A 357 -9.58 12.41 37.68
N GLY A 358 -8.48 12.71 36.99
CA GLY A 358 -7.63 11.73 36.31
C GLY A 358 -8.30 11.09 35.10
N PRO A 359 -7.59 10.16 34.42
CA PRO A 359 -8.14 9.41 33.30
C PRO A 359 -9.36 8.59 33.70
N LYS A 360 -10.35 8.50 32.80
CA LYS A 360 -11.52 7.63 32.94
C LYS A 360 -11.45 6.49 31.94
N ILE A 361 -11.92 5.30 32.33
CA ILE A 361 -11.96 4.16 31.43
C ILE A 361 -13.21 4.22 30.56
N LEU A 362 -13.02 4.33 29.25
CA LEU A 362 -14.05 4.10 28.25
C LEU A 362 -14.08 2.62 27.90
N THR A 363 -15.27 2.01 27.90
CA THR A 363 -15.48 0.63 27.46
C THR A 363 -16.50 0.64 26.33
N THR A 364 -16.15 0.06 25.19
CA THR A 364 -17.01 -0.01 24.00
C THR A 364 -17.18 -1.44 23.54
N GLU A 365 -18.36 -1.78 23.01
CA GLU A 365 -18.63 -3.12 22.47
C GLU A 365 -17.96 -3.28 21.09
N ILE A 366 -17.36 -4.44 20.84
CA ILE A 366 -16.75 -4.75 19.55
C ILE A 366 -17.84 -5.24 18.59
N THR A 367 -18.27 -4.37 17.68
CA THR A 367 -19.28 -4.69 16.66
C THR A 367 -18.68 -5.12 15.32
N GLY A 368 -17.36 -5.30 15.23
CA GLY A 368 -16.63 -5.55 13.98
C GLY A 368 -15.27 -6.22 14.20
N TYR A 369 -14.28 -5.87 13.35
CA TYR A 369 -12.92 -6.38 13.52
C TYR A 369 -12.31 -5.84 14.81
N TYR A 370 -11.93 -6.75 15.72
CA TYR A 370 -11.44 -6.43 17.06
C TYR A 370 -10.14 -5.61 17.07
N GLY A 371 -9.42 -5.47 15.96
CA GLY A 371 -8.24 -4.62 15.86
C GLY A 371 -8.52 -3.13 15.68
N LEU A 372 -9.78 -2.71 15.51
CA LEU A 372 -10.15 -1.30 15.30
C LEU A 372 -10.95 -0.77 16.49
N PHE A 373 -10.39 0.22 17.19
CA PHE A 373 -11.06 0.85 18.32
C PHE A 373 -12.11 1.88 17.87
N THR A 374 -13.36 1.45 17.75
CA THR A 374 -14.49 2.31 17.34
C THR A 374 -15.33 2.72 18.54
N TYR A 375 -15.78 3.98 18.55
CA TYR A 375 -16.70 4.46 19.57
C TYR A 375 -17.46 5.71 19.09
N PRO A 376 -18.70 5.93 19.55
CA PRO A 376 -19.41 7.18 19.31
C PRO A 376 -18.94 8.29 20.25
N VAL A 377 -18.71 9.51 19.73
CA VAL A 377 -18.28 10.67 20.54
C VAL A 377 -19.25 11.00 21.69
N SER A 378 -20.53 10.64 21.56
CA SER A 378 -21.53 10.81 22.61
C SER A 378 -21.25 9.99 23.87
N GLU A 379 -20.56 8.85 23.76
CA GLU A 379 -20.17 8.06 24.94
C GLU A 379 -19.11 8.79 25.76
N VAL A 380 -18.08 9.28 25.09
CA VAL A 380 -17.04 10.08 25.74
C VAL A 380 -17.64 11.33 26.37
N ARG A 381 -18.54 12.02 25.67
CA ARG A 381 -19.19 13.23 26.20
C ARG A 381 -20.03 12.95 27.45
N ARG A 382 -20.67 11.78 27.56
CA ARG A 382 -21.44 11.40 28.77
C ARG A 382 -20.55 11.23 30.01
N MET A 383 -19.28 10.89 29.81
CA MET A 383 -18.29 10.74 30.88
C MET A 383 -17.63 12.07 31.25
N ALA A 384 -17.77 13.10 30.41
CA ALA A 384 -17.04 14.36 30.53
C ALA A 384 -17.50 15.19 31.76
N PRO A 385 -16.57 15.78 32.54
CA PRO A 385 -16.93 16.72 33.60
C PRO A 385 -17.54 18.02 33.05
N PRO A 386 -18.28 18.82 33.85
CA PRO A 386 -19.08 19.96 33.37
C PRO A 386 -18.34 21.04 32.57
N ASP A 387 -17.02 21.18 32.75
CA ASP A 387 -16.19 22.18 32.06
C ASP A 387 -15.33 21.62 30.91
N ALA A 388 -15.43 20.32 30.62
CA ALA A 388 -14.68 19.70 29.55
C ALA A 388 -15.21 20.11 28.19
N ASN A 389 -14.33 20.63 27.34
CA ASN A 389 -14.59 20.88 25.93
C ASN A 389 -13.64 20.11 25.01
N ALA A 390 -12.79 19.26 25.57
CA ALA A 390 -11.92 18.38 24.80
C ALA A 390 -11.52 17.12 25.59
N TYR A 391 -10.98 16.15 24.89
CA TYR A 391 -10.48 14.90 25.45
C TYR A 391 -9.32 14.33 24.63
N MET A 392 -8.49 13.51 25.26
CA MET A 392 -7.50 12.64 24.61
C MET A 392 -7.80 11.19 24.95
N ILE A 393 -7.51 10.28 24.02
CA ILE A 393 -7.52 8.86 24.27
C ILE A 393 -6.09 8.35 24.23
N ASP A 394 -5.66 7.77 25.34
CA ASP A 394 -4.34 7.18 25.51
C ASP A 394 -4.45 5.65 25.50
N ASN A 395 -3.49 5.00 24.82
CA ASN A 395 -3.26 3.55 24.85
C ASN A 395 -4.54 2.68 24.81
N PRO A 396 -5.24 2.58 23.67
CA PRO A 396 -6.34 1.64 23.55
C PRO A 396 -5.81 0.22 23.81
N ASN A 397 -6.33 -0.42 24.85
CA ASN A 397 -5.96 -1.77 25.22
C ASN A 397 -6.87 -2.75 24.48
N PHE A 398 -6.23 -3.66 23.76
CA PHE A 398 -6.86 -4.82 23.18
C PHE A 398 -6.58 -5.99 24.11
N GLU A 399 -7.39 -6.16 25.15
CA GLU A 399 -7.29 -7.37 25.98
C GLU A 399 -7.60 -8.58 25.10
N LEU A 400 -6.57 -9.32 24.70
CA LEU A 400 -6.75 -10.65 24.12
C LEU A 400 -7.20 -11.54 25.27
N VAL A 401 -8.45 -11.99 25.23
CA VAL A 401 -8.90 -13.04 26.14
C VAL A 401 -8.22 -14.33 25.67
N ASP A 402 -7.51 -15.03 26.57
CA ASP A 402 -6.69 -16.21 26.27
C ASP A 402 -7.42 -17.28 25.42
N GLU A 403 -8.75 -17.25 25.38
CA GLU A 403 -9.59 -18.09 24.51
C GLU A 403 -10.75 -17.30 23.88
N GLY A 404 -10.46 -16.42 22.91
CA GLY A 404 -11.47 -15.89 21.99
C GLY A 404 -11.30 -14.45 21.54
N SER A 405 -12.08 -14.03 20.55
CA SER A 405 -12.16 -12.61 20.16
C SER A 405 -12.73 -11.80 21.34
N PRO A 406 -12.09 -10.67 21.72
CA PRO A 406 -12.61 -9.85 22.80
C PRO A 406 -14.01 -9.35 22.49
N LYS A 407 -14.81 -9.14 23.55
CA LYS A 407 -16.16 -8.59 23.44
C LYS A 407 -16.17 -7.07 23.49
N ASN A 408 -15.19 -6.47 24.17
CA ASN A 408 -15.10 -5.04 24.39
C ASN A 408 -13.69 -4.53 24.12
N HIS A 409 -13.59 -3.27 23.76
CA HIS A 409 -12.37 -2.50 23.86
C HIS A 409 -12.37 -1.63 25.12
N THR A 410 -11.19 -1.34 25.65
CA THR A 410 -11.01 -0.37 26.74
C THR A 410 -9.94 0.64 26.38
N ALA A 411 -10.15 1.90 26.78
CA ALA A 411 -9.15 2.95 26.63
C ALA A 411 -9.24 3.98 27.75
N GLU A 412 -8.11 4.58 28.09
CA GLU A 412 -8.05 5.70 29.03
C GLU A 412 -8.42 7.00 28.32
N VAL A 413 -9.31 7.77 28.94
CA VAL A 413 -9.76 9.06 28.43
C VAL A 413 -9.46 10.15 29.43
N THR A 414 -8.64 11.11 29.00
CA THR A 414 -8.28 12.30 29.78
C THR A 414 -9.05 13.50 29.26
N PHE A 415 -9.69 14.27 30.15
CA PHE A 415 -10.53 15.42 29.77
C PHE A 415 -9.81 16.74 30.00
N PHE A 416 -10.03 17.68 29.08
CA PHE A 416 -9.37 18.98 29.07
C PHE A 416 -10.38 20.11 28.92
N ARG A 417 -9.98 21.27 29.43
CA ARG A 417 -10.48 22.57 29.01
C ARG A 417 -9.43 23.23 28.13
N VAL A 418 -9.78 23.48 26.87
CA VAL A 418 -8.87 24.05 25.86
C VAL A 418 -9.39 25.35 25.26
N GLU A 419 -8.45 26.17 24.79
CA GLU A 419 -8.69 27.29 23.90
C GLU A 419 -8.07 26.97 22.54
N ILE A 420 -8.80 27.30 21.47
CA ILE A 420 -8.45 26.94 20.10
C ILE A 420 -8.60 28.17 19.21
N ASP A 421 -7.56 28.47 18.44
CA ASP A 421 -7.66 29.43 17.34
C ASP A 421 -8.28 28.74 16.13
N THR A 422 -9.50 29.16 15.77
CA THR A 422 -10.23 28.59 14.63
C THR A 422 -10.10 29.44 13.37
N SER A 423 -9.36 30.55 13.39
CA SER A 423 -9.17 31.42 12.22
C SER A 423 -8.37 30.75 11.11
N MET A 424 -7.44 29.89 11.49
CA MET A 424 -6.60 29.09 10.60
C MET A 424 -6.84 27.62 10.89
N ARG A 425 -6.78 26.78 9.86
CA ARG A 425 -6.76 25.32 10.00
C ARG A 425 -5.58 24.73 9.27
N VAL A 426 -5.12 23.59 9.75
CA VAL A 426 -4.17 22.74 9.06
C VAL A 426 -4.89 22.08 7.88
N MET A 427 -4.28 22.12 6.69
CA MET A 427 -4.76 21.40 5.51
C MET A 427 -4.89 19.91 5.81
N LYS A 428 -6.01 19.30 5.39
CA LYS A 428 -6.17 17.84 5.48
C LYS A 428 -5.11 17.13 4.65
N ARG A 429 -4.82 15.88 5.01
CA ARG A 429 -3.94 15.01 4.21
C ARG A 429 -4.39 15.01 2.74
N ALA A 430 -5.65 14.74 2.46
CA ALA A 430 -6.18 14.70 1.10
C ALA A 430 -6.15 16.05 0.35
N GLU A 431 -6.01 17.19 1.03
CA GLU A 431 -5.79 18.49 0.38
C GLU A 431 -4.34 18.63 -0.07
N VAL A 432 -3.38 18.22 0.78
CA VAL A 432 -1.95 18.20 0.42
C VAL A 432 -1.72 17.28 -0.78
N TYR A 433 -2.25 16.05 -0.75
CA TYR A 433 -2.11 15.07 -1.84
C TYR A 433 -2.89 15.42 -3.12
N ARG A 434 -3.56 16.57 -3.20
CA ARG A 434 -4.18 17.07 -4.45
C ARG A 434 -3.37 18.19 -5.10
N ASP A 435 -2.44 18.80 -4.36
CA ASP A 435 -1.64 19.93 -4.82
C ASP A 435 -0.21 19.46 -5.07
N PHE A 436 0.09 19.13 -6.33
CA PHE A 436 1.40 18.61 -6.73
C PHE A 436 2.53 19.61 -6.41
N ASP A 437 2.34 20.90 -6.67
CA ASP A 437 3.38 21.91 -6.44
C ASP A 437 3.67 22.06 -4.94
N LEU A 438 2.62 22.05 -4.10
CA LEU A 438 2.79 22.02 -2.66
C LEU A 438 3.49 20.74 -2.20
N MET A 439 3.09 19.57 -2.71
CA MET A 439 3.74 18.31 -2.37
C MET A 439 5.24 18.40 -2.66
N MET A 440 5.60 18.82 -3.87
CA MET A 440 7.01 18.97 -4.23
C MET A 440 7.69 19.95 -3.26
N ALA A 441 7.10 21.11 -2.96
CA ALA A 441 7.68 22.08 -2.03
C ALA A 441 7.79 21.63 -0.55
N LEU A 442 7.27 20.45 -0.21
CA LEU A 442 7.34 19.79 1.11
C LEU A 442 8.26 18.55 1.11
N VAL A 443 8.84 18.19 -0.04
CA VAL A 443 9.91 17.20 -0.11
C VAL A 443 11.20 17.86 0.38
N ASP A 444 11.80 17.28 1.42
CA ASP A 444 13.05 17.75 2.05
C ASP A 444 14.30 17.37 1.23
#